data_AF-A0A1I3YUJ0-F1
#
_entry.id   AF-A0A1I3YUJ0-F1
#
_cell.length_a   1.000
_cell.length_b   1.000
_cell.length_c   1.000
_cell.angle_alpha   90.00
_cell.angle_beta   90.00
_cell.angle_gamma   90.00
#
_symmetry.space_group_name_H-M   'P 1'
#
loop_
_entity.id
_entity.type
_entity.pdbx_description
1 polymer ?
#
loop_
_entity_poly.entity_id
_entity_poly.type
_entity_poly.pdbx_seq_one_letter_code
_entity_poly.pdbx_strand_id
1 'polypeptide(L)' 'MLLITCPVTRTDELVADRRIRSVVNHPTHIALHVECPCGGVHVYRTGRRWEDRRRAAAQAPPAHPARDLVDA' A
#
# COMPACT_ATOMS: atom_id res chain seq x y z
N MET A 1 13.84 12.25 -1.00
CA MET A 1 14.09 11.04 -1.83
C MET A 1 13.22 9.93 -1.30
N LEU A 2 12.61 9.13 -2.18
CA LEU A 2 11.71 8.02 -1.84
C LEU A 2 12.25 6.72 -2.48
N LEU A 3 12.34 5.64 -1.70
CA LEU A 3 12.59 4.30 -2.23
C LEU A 3 11.24 3.65 -2.56
N ILE A 4 11.07 3.20 -3.79
CA ILE A 4 9.85 2.52 -4.27
C ILE A 4 10.21 1.21 -4.94
N THR A 5 9.31 0.24 -4.91
CA THR A 5 9.39 -0.92 -5.80
C THR A 5 8.52 -0.63 -7.02
N CYS A 6 9.09 -0.70 -8.21
CA CYS A 6 8.31 -0.54 -9.44
C CYS A 6 7.35 -1.75 -9.59
N PRO A 7 6.02 -1.55 -9.71
CA PRO A 7 5.08 -2.65 -9.86
C PRO A 7 5.23 -3.38 -11.21
N VAL A 8 5.87 -2.75 -12.20
CA VAL A 8 6.09 -3.31 -13.54
C VAL A 8 7.36 -4.15 -13.57
N THR A 9 8.51 -3.57 -13.22
CA THR A 9 9.83 -4.23 -13.31
C THR A 9 10.21 -5.00 -12.05
N ARG A 10 9.53 -4.74 -10.92
CA ARG A 10 9.83 -5.26 -9.59
C ARG A 10 11.22 -4.87 -9.06
N THR A 11 11.86 -3.88 -9.68
CA THR A 11 13.11 -3.30 -9.20
C THR A 11 12.84 -2.23 -8.15
N ASP A 12 13.75 -2.12 -7.19
CA ASP A 12 13.73 -1.02 -6.24
C ASP A 12 14.41 0.20 -6.88
N GLU A 13 13.70 1.32 -6.87
CA GLU A 13 14.09 2.56 -7.52
C GLU A 13 14.15 3.68 -6.49
N LEU A 14 15.24 4.43 -6.49
CA LEU A 14 15.39 5.61 -5.65
C LEU A 14 14.97 6.86 -6.43
N VAL A 15 13.79 7.38 -6.14
CA VAL A 15 13.19 8.50 -6.87
C VAL A 15 13.25 9.81 -6.09
N ALA A 16 13.53 10.89 -6.81
CA ALA A 16 13.58 12.22 -6.22
C ALA A 16 12.17 12.80 -5.99
N ASP A 17 12.01 13.61 -4.96
CA ASP A 17 10.69 14.12 -4.55
C ASP A 17 10.02 14.95 -5.66
N ARG A 18 10.81 15.57 -6.55
CA ARG A 18 10.33 16.25 -7.78
C ARG A 18 9.56 15.35 -8.76
N ARG A 19 9.65 14.02 -8.62
CA ARG A 19 8.89 13.04 -9.41
C ARG A 19 7.51 12.74 -8.82
N ILE A 20 7.21 13.25 -7.63
CA ILE A 20 5.88 13.15 -7.02
C ILE A 20 4.97 14.18 -7.71
N ARG A 21 3.97 13.69 -8.45
CA ARG A 21 3.03 14.51 -9.22
C ARG A 21 1.89 15.05 -8.36
N SER A 22 1.42 14.24 -7.40
CA SER A 22 0.39 14.66 -6.47
C SER A 22 0.42 13.82 -5.20
N VAL A 23 -0.09 14.42 -4.14
CA VAL A 23 -0.20 13.82 -2.81
C VAL A 23 -1.66 13.94 -2.37
N VAL A 24 -2.30 12.83 -2.08
CA VAL A 24 -3.68 12.79 -1.62
C VAL A 24 -3.70 12.24 -0.20
N ASN A 25 -4.22 13.03 0.73
CA ASN A 25 -4.40 12.60 2.11
C ASN A 25 -5.74 11.87 2.23
N HIS A 26 -5.70 10.56 2.48
CA HIS A 26 -6.88 9.79 2.84
C HIS A 26 -6.93 9.56 4.35
N PRO A 27 -8.12 9.32 4.94
CA PRO A 27 -8.25 9.08 6.38
C PRO A 27 -7.41 7.89 6.91
N THR A 28 -6.96 6.98 6.04
CA THR A 28 -6.23 5.76 6.43
C THR A 28 -4.77 5.74 5.96
N HIS A 29 -4.39 6.58 5.01
CA HIS A 29 -3.07 6.58 4.36
C HIS A 29 -2.90 7.84 3.51
N ILE A 30 -1.67 8.11 3.12
CA ILE A 30 -1.37 9.12 2.09
C ILE A 30 -1.09 8.37 0.78
N ALA A 31 -1.69 8.81 -0.32
CA ALA A 31 -1.43 8.28 -1.65
C ALA A 31 -0.51 9.23 -2.43
N LEU A 32 0.63 8.73 -2.88
CA LEU A 32 1.64 9.44 -3.66
C LEU A 32 1.55 8.97 -5.10
N HIS A 33 1.24 9.88 -6.04
CA HIS A 33 1.36 9.59 -7.47
C HIS A 33 2.77 9.93 -7.91
N VAL A 34 3.54 8.93 -8.33
CA VAL A 34 4.97 9.07 -8.60
C VAL A 34 5.29 8.64 -10.02
N GLU A 35 6.03 9.47 -10.74
CA GLU A 35 6.66 9.09 -12.00
C GLU A 35 7.79 8.10 -11.75
N CYS A 36 7.58 6.87 -12.19
CA CYS A 36 8.52 5.78 -12.07
C CYS A 36 9.49 5.77 -13.27
N PRO A 37 10.78 5.40 -13.07
CA PRO A 37 11.76 5.31 -14.16
C PRO A 37 11.37 4.38 -15.32
N CYS A 38 10.45 3.42 -15.10
CA CYS A 38 9.89 2.57 -16.15
C CYS A 38 9.00 3.33 -17.16
N GLY A 39 8.73 4.62 -16.94
CA GLY A 39 7.90 5.47 -17.79
C GLY A 39 6.45 5.58 -17.34
N GLY A 40 6.04 4.84 -16.31
CA GLY A 40 4.69 4.89 -15.75
C GLY A 40 4.51 5.89 -14.60
N VAL A 41 3.26 6.24 -14.31
CA VAL A 41 2.88 6.88 -13.04
C VAL A 41 2.22 5.84 -12.15
N HIS A 42 2.73 5.68 -10.93
CA HIS A 42 2.23 4.67 -9.99
C HIS A 42 1.84 5.31 -8.66
N VAL A 43 0.90 4.67 -7.97
CA VAL A 43 0.39 5.13 -6.67
C VAL A 43 1.06 4.35 -5.55
N TYR A 44 1.79 5.06 -4.70
CA TYR A 44 2.43 4.51 -3.50
C TYR A 44 1.67 5.00 -2.27
N ARG A 45 1.22 4.05 -1.45
CA ARG A 45 0.46 4.36 -0.23
C ARG A 45 1.41 4.36 0.96
N THR A 46 1.49 5.47 1.68
CA THR A 46 2.27 5.60 2.91
C THR A 46 1.34 5.67 4.11
N GLY A 47 1.67 4.97 5.19
CA GLY A 47 0.90 5.05 6.42
C GLY A 47 1.27 4.00 7.44
N ARG A 48 1.57 4.46 8.67
CA ARG A 48 1.74 3.62 9.86
C ARG A 48 0.59 2.64 10.03
N ARG A 49 -0.65 3.08 9.77
CA ARG A 49 -1.86 2.24 9.86
C ARG A 49 -1.92 1.10 8.84
N TRP A 50 -1.27 1.23 7.67
CA TRP A 50 -1.16 0.13 6.70
C TRP A 50 -0.16 -0.92 7.17
N GLU A 51 0.99 -0.50 7.70
CA GLU A 51 1.97 -1.40 8.31
C GLU A 51 1.42 -2.06 9.58
N ASP A 52 0.73 -1.31 10.44
CA ASP A 52 0.06 -1.82 11.64
C ASP A 52 -1.06 -2.79 11.27
N ARG A 53 -1.87 -2.49 10.24
CA ARG A 53 -2.88 -3.44 9.73
C ARG A 53 -2.26 -4.66 9.09
N ARG A 54 -1.16 -4.54 8.33
CA ARG A 54 -0.45 -5.70 7.77
C ARG A 54 0.15 -6.56 8.88
N ARG A 55 0.75 -5.96 9.91
CA ARG A 55 1.25 -6.67 11.09
C ARG A 55 0.12 -7.36 11.84
N ALA A 56 -0.98 -6.66 12.09
CA ALA A 56 -2.15 -7.24 12.75
C ALA A 56 -2.77 -8.39 11.93
N ALA A 57 -2.88 -8.24 10.60
CA ALA A 57 -3.38 -9.31 9.72
C ALA A 57 -2.43 -10.52 9.67
N ALA A 58 -1.12 -10.30 9.70
CA ALA A 58 -0.13 -11.38 9.78
C ALA A 58 -0.12 -12.11 11.14
N GLN A 59 -0.60 -11.45 12.20
CA GLN A 59 -0.70 -12.01 13.55
C GLN A 59 -2.10 -12.55 13.88
N ALA A 60 -3.09 -12.33 13.01
CA ALA A 60 -4.44 -12.80 13.24
C ALA A 60 -4.48 -14.34 13.09
N PRO A 61 -5.08 -15.08 14.05
CA PRO A 61 -5.31 -16.50 13.88
C PRO A 61 -6.20 -16.76 12.66
N PRO A 62 -6.07 -17.92 12.00
CA PRO A 62 -6.88 -18.25 10.83
C PRO A 62 -8.36 -18.13 11.19
N ALA A 63 -9.11 -17.37 10.38
CA ALA A 63 -10.53 -17.16 10.61
C ALA A 63 -11.26 -18.51 10.58
N HIS A 64 -11.92 -18.86 11.67
CA HIS A 64 -12.79 -20.03 11.70
C HIS A 64 -13.97 -19.79 10.76
N PRO A 65 -14.33 -20.76 9.90
CA PRO A 65 -15.48 -20.61 9.03
C PRO A 65 -16.73 -20.42 9.89
N ALA A 66 -17.48 -19.35 9.61
CA ALA A 66 -18.77 -19.11 10.22
C ALA A 66 -19.67 -20.31 9.90
N ARG A 67 -19.99 -21.12 10.91
CA ARG A 67 -21.01 -22.16 10.78
C ARG A 67 -22.34 -21.48 11.05
N ASP A 68 -23.18 -21.56 10.03
CA ASP A 68 -24.44 -20.87 9.83
C ASP A 68 -25.35 -20.85 11.07
N LEU A 69 -25.88 -19.66 11.38
CA LEU A 69 -27.10 -19.49 12.16
C LEU A 69 -28.28 -19.90 11.27
N VAL A 70 -28.69 -21.16 11.41
CA VAL A 70 -29.92 -21.79 10.87
C VAL A 70 -30.34 -22.74 12.01
N ASP A 71 -31.50 -22.69 12.65
CA ASP A 71 -32.77 -21.98 12.49
C ASP A 71 -33.43 -21.86 13.87
N ALA A 72 -34.49 -21.04 13.92
CA ALA A 72 -35.39 -20.78 15.04
C ALA A 72 -36.25 -21.99 15.48
#